data_AF-A0A0B3W2F0-F1
#
_entry.id   AF-A0A0B3W2F0-F1
#
_cell.length_a   1.000
_cell.length_b   1.000
_cell.length_c   1.000
_cell.angle_alpha   90.00
_cell.angle_beta   90.00
_cell.angle_gamma   90.00
#
_symmetry.space_group_name_H-M   'P 1'
#
loop_
_entity.id
_entity.type
_entity.pdbx_description
1 polymer ?
#
loop_
_entity_poly.entity_id
_entity_poly.type
_entity_poly.pdbx_seq_one_letter_code
_entity_poly.pdbx_strand_id
1 'polypeptide(L)'
;MKFKRTERIGAIVKILSDNPNKIYTLSYFTETFNAAKSTISEDLLVVKNVFEKLQLGKVITISGAAGGVKYIPKTSIQENQNFLMELCEKISSPDRILSGRFLYLIDLIYDPTVVAKIGKIFASNIDYSNADYVVTMETKGIPMALMTAKAMNLPLVIIRKDIKVSEGPTLSMTYVTGDSSKVESMSLPRKAVKPGSKVILIDDFMRGGGTIKGMTQLMNEFGAEVIGTGVFITTSTPEKKLVEDYISLIEIDTIENEILVKPNLKTFKDEYRTEDVMDDLLDHIDDEIDE
;
A
#
# COMPACT_ATOMS: atom_id res chain seq x y z
N MET A 1 -8.14 -0.79 -39.08
CA MET A 1 -6.69 -1.05 -39.25
C MET A 1 -6.38 -2.39 -38.59
N LYS A 2 -5.59 -3.27 -39.21
CA LYS A 2 -5.27 -4.60 -38.63
C LYS A 2 -3.93 -4.50 -37.90
N PHE A 3 -3.94 -4.63 -36.57
CA PHE A 3 -2.72 -4.56 -35.76
C PHE A 3 -1.90 -5.85 -35.87
N LYS A 4 -0.58 -5.71 -35.97
CA LYS A 4 0.38 -6.82 -35.87
C LYS A 4 0.39 -7.37 -34.45
N ARG A 5 0.87 -8.61 -34.29
CA ARG A 5 0.93 -9.29 -32.99
C ARG A 5 1.71 -8.49 -31.95
N THR A 6 2.88 -8.00 -32.31
CA THR A 6 3.75 -7.19 -31.43
C THR A 6 3.09 -5.90 -30.97
N GLU A 7 2.35 -5.23 -31.86
CA GLU A 7 1.60 -4.00 -31.54
C GLU A 7 0.46 -4.28 -30.56
N ARG A 8 -0.29 -5.38 -30.78
CA ARG A 8 -1.36 -5.79 -29.85
C ARG A 8 -0.81 -6.15 -28.48
N ILE A 9 0.26 -6.93 -28.41
CA ILE A 9 0.90 -7.29 -27.14
C ILE A 9 1.36 -6.02 -26.40
N GLY A 10 2.04 -5.10 -27.08
CA GLY A 10 2.45 -3.83 -26.47
C GLY A 10 1.28 -3.01 -25.92
N ALA A 11 0.17 -2.95 -26.67
CA ALA A 11 -1.05 -2.29 -26.22
C ALA A 11 -1.72 -3.00 -25.03
N ILE A 12 -1.82 -4.33 -25.05
CA ILE A 12 -2.38 -5.13 -23.94
C ILE A 12 -1.59 -4.89 -22.66
N VAL A 13 -0.25 -4.95 -22.72
CA VAL A 13 0.62 -4.67 -21.57
C VAL A 13 0.33 -3.28 -21.00
N LYS A 14 0.27 -2.25 -21.85
CA LYS A 14 -0.01 -0.88 -21.39
C LYS A 14 -1.39 -0.74 -20.77
N ILE A 15 -2.44 -1.26 -21.42
CA ILE A 15 -3.83 -1.19 -20.96
C ILE A 15 -3.98 -1.84 -19.58
N LEU A 16 -3.40 -3.03 -19.41
CA LEU A 16 -3.46 -3.77 -18.16
C LEU A 16 -2.65 -3.09 -17.05
N SER A 17 -1.41 -2.69 -17.32
CA SER A 17 -0.54 -2.07 -16.32
C SER A 17 -1.02 -0.68 -15.88
N ASP A 18 -1.65 0.10 -16.76
CA ASP A 18 -2.24 1.40 -16.41
C ASP A 18 -3.51 1.30 -15.59
N ASN A 19 -4.19 0.14 -15.65
CA ASN A 19 -5.47 -0.08 -15.01
C ASN A 19 -5.42 -1.37 -14.19
N PRO A 20 -4.60 -1.42 -13.12
CA PRO A 20 -4.54 -2.59 -12.27
C PRO A 20 -5.92 -2.90 -11.67
N ASN A 21 -6.13 -4.14 -11.26
CA ASN A 21 -7.38 -4.65 -10.68
C ASN A 21 -8.67 -4.48 -11.52
N LYS A 22 -8.59 -3.91 -12.72
CA LYS A 22 -9.73 -3.75 -13.63
C LYS A 22 -9.87 -4.97 -14.53
N ILE A 23 -11.08 -5.49 -14.62
CA ILE A 23 -11.41 -6.62 -15.50
C ILE A 23 -11.64 -6.10 -16.92
N TYR A 24 -10.88 -6.65 -17.86
CA TYR A 24 -11.10 -6.48 -19.30
C TYR A 24 -11.58 -7.80 -19.91
N THR A 25 -12.75 -7.77 -20.54
CA THR A 25 -13.29 -8.95 -21.21
C THR A 25 -12.46 -9.29 -22.46
N LEU A 26 -12.52 -10.55 -22.92
CA LEU A 26 -11.91 -10.88 -24.21
C LEU A 26 -12.53 -10.06 -25.35
N SER A 27 -13.84 -9.80 -25.29
CA SER A 27 -14.57 -9.02 -26.28
C SER A 27 -13.99 -7.61 -26.44
N TYR A 28 -13.65 -6.94 -25.34
CA TYR A 28 -13.00 -5.63 -25.35
C TYR A 28 -11.77 -5.62 -26.27
N PHE A 29 -10.87 -6.60 -26.12
CA PHE A 29 -9.66 -6.68 -26.93
C PHE A 29 -9.93 -7.13 -28.37
N THR A 30 -10.89 -8.03 -28.60
CA THR A 30 -11.25 -8.44 -29.97
C THR A 30 -11.82 -7.29 -30.77
N GLU A 31 -12.64 -6.44 -30.15
CA GLU A 31 -13.22 -5.23 -30.76
C GLU A 31 -12.13 -4.17 -30.97
N THR A 32 -11.33 -3.89 -29.93
CA THR A 32 -10.26 -2.89 -29.97
C THR A 32 -9.25 -3.17 -31.09
N PHE A 33 -8.85 -4.44 -31.26
CA PHE A 33 -7.81 -4.81 -32.23
C PHE A 33 -8.37 -5.40 -33.54
N ASN A 34 -9.68 -5.56 -33.65
CA ASN A 34 -10.35 -6.26 -34.75
C ASN A 34 -9.69 -7.63 -35.05
N ALA A 35 -9.59 -8.48 -34.02
CA ALA A 35 -8.91 -9.77 -34.06
C ALA A 35 -9.78 -10.89 -33.46
N ALA A 36 -9.55 -12.13 -33.91
CA ALA A 36 -10.30 -13.28 -33.41
C ALA A 36 -10.00 -13.57 -31.93
N LYS A 37 -10.96 -14.19 -31.22
CA LYS A 37 -10.82 -14.56 -29.80
C LYS A 37 -9.59 -15.44 -29.53
N SER A 38 -9.34 -16.44 -30.39
CA SER A 38 -8.16 -17.32 -30.28
C SER A 38 -6.85 -16.53 -30.34
N THR A 39 -6.74 -15.58 -31.26
CA THR A 39 -5.57 -14.70 -31.41
C THR A 39 -5.34 -13.85 -30.16
N ILE A 40 -6.39 -13.26 -29.59
CA ILE A 40 -6.28 -12.48 -28.35
C ILE A 40 -5.89 -13.37 -27.17
N SER A 41 -6.44 -14.57 -27.07
CA SER A 41 -6.06 -15.52 -26.00
C SER A 41 -4.59 -15.91 -26.06
N GLU A 42 -4.04 -16.15 -27.26
CA GLU A 42 -2.61 -16.43 -27.44
C GLU A 42 -1.74 -15.22 -27.06
N ASP A 43 -2.17 -14.00 -27.39
CA ASP A 43 -1.44 -12.78 -27.01
C ASP A 43 -1.46 -12.58 -25.48
N LEU A 44 -2.61 -12.79 -24.83
CA LEU A 44 -2.75 -12.72 -23.38
C LEU A 44 -1.91 -13.79 -22.67
N LEU A 45 -1.80 -14.99 -23.24
CA LEU A 45 -0.93 -16.04 -22.70
C LEU A 45 0.54 -15.62 -22.74
N VAL A 46 0.99 -15.00 -23.84
CA VAL A 46 2.35 -14.46 -23.93
C VAL A 46 2.57 -13.38 -22.87
N VAL A 47 1.63 -12.43 -22.74
CA VAL A 47 1.72 -11.36 -21.74
C VAL A 47 1.80 -11.94 -20.32
N LYS A 48 0.93 -12.90 -19.98
CA LYS A 48 0.95 -13.59 -18.69
C LYS A 48 2.31 -14.25 -18.42
N ASN A 49 2.82 -15.02 -19.37
CA ASN A 49 4.09 -15.73 -19.22
C ASN A 49 5.28 -14.77 -19.04
N VAL A 50 5.28 -13.63 -19.75
CA VAL A 50 6.32 -12.60 -19.58
C VAL A 50 6.24 -11.96 -18.20
N PHE A 51 5.04 -11.63 -17.74
CA PHE A 51 4.83 -11.02 -16.41
C PHE A 51 5.27 -11.96 -15.29
N GLU A 52 4.94 -13.26 -15.41
CA GLU A 52 5.35 -14.27 -14.45
C GLU A 52 6.88 -14.50 -14.47
N LYS A 53 7.47 -14.67 -15.65
CA LYS A 53 8.91 -14.91 -15.81
C LYS A 53 9.78 -13.75 -15.31
N LEU A 54 9.33 -12.51 -15.52
CA LEU A 54 10.04 -11.30 -15.14
C LEU A 54 9.54 -10.70 -13.81
N GLN A 55 8.65 -11.40 -13.09
CA GLN A 55 8.07 -10.97 -11.81
C GLN A 55 7.45 -9.55 -11.87
N LEU A 56 6.80 -9.19 -12.99
CA LEU A 56 6.21 -7.85 -13.23
C LEU A 56 4.80 -7.69 -12.66
N GLY A 57 4.38 -8.59 -11.79
CA GLY A 57 3.00 -8.74 -11.33
C GLY A 57 2.30 -9.95 -11.91
N LYS A 58 0.99 -10.07 -11.67
CA LYS A 58 0.20 -11.24 -12.05
C LYS A 58 -0.92 -10.85 -13.01
N VAL A 59 -0.97 -11.50 -14.16
CA VAL A 59 -2.14 -11.44 -15.05
C VAL A 59 -3.01 -12.66 -14.77
N ILE A 60 -4.21 -12.43 -14.25
CA ILE A 60 -5.16 -13.50 -13.91
C ILE A 60 -6.33 -13.51 -14.88
N THR A 61 -6.83 -14.71 -15.16
CA THR A 61 -8.04 -14.94 -15.94
C THR A 61 -9.18 -15.27 -14.99
N ILE A 62 -10.30 -14.59 -15.17
CA ILE A 62 -11.55 -14.82 -14.44
C ILE A 62 -12.51 -15.50 -15.41
N SER A 63 -13.01 -16.67 -15.03
CA SER A 63 -13.95 -17.46 -15.83
C SER A 63 -15.38 -16.92 -15.70
N GLY A 64 -16.23 -17.18 -16.70
CA GLY A 64 -17.66 -16.85 -16.71
C GLY A 64 -18.05 -15.80 -17.75
N ALA A 65 -19.35 -15.51 -17.88
CA ALA A 65 -19.90 -14.61 -18.89
C ALA A 65 -19.43 -13.14 -18.72
N ALA A 66 -19.26 -12.70 -17.47
CA ALA A 66 -18.63 -11.42 -17.11
C ALA A 66 -17.12 -11.56 -16.83
N GLY A 67 -16.54 -12.72 -17.17
CA GLY A 67 -15.13 -13.02 -16.99
C GLY A 67 -14.24 -12.24 -17.97
N GLY A 68 -12.93 -12.34 -17.75
CA GLY A 68 -11.95 -11.58 -18.50
C GLY A 68 -10.56 -11.77 -17.93
N VAL A 69 -9.71 -10.78 -18.16
CA VAL A 69 -8.36 -10.71 -17.61
C VAL A 69 -8.22 -9.47 -16.76
N LYS A 70 -7.46 -9.56 -15.67
CA LYS A 70 -7.02 -8.40 -14.90
C LYS A 70 -5.56 -8.54 -14.50
N TYR A 71 -4.90 -7.39 -14.38
CA TYR A 71 -3.54 -7.30 -13.86
C TYR A 71 -3.58 -6.96 -12.36
N ILE A 72 -2.78 -7.67 -11.59
CA ILE A 72 -2.57 -7.45 -10.16
C ILE A 72 -1.10 -7.10 -9.96
N PRO A 73 -0.77 -5.88 -9.52
CA PRO A 73 0.59 -5.52 -9.18
C PRO A 73 1.13 -6.48 -8.11
N LYS A 74 2.30 -7.04 -8.37
CA LYS A 74 3.12 -7.74 -7.39
C LYS A 74 4.54 -7.26 -7.52
N THR A 75 5.19 -7.09 -6.38
CA THR A 75 6.63 -6.86 -6.24
C THR A 75 7.31 -8.16 -5.81
N SER A 76 8.56 -8.37 -6.20
CA SER A 76 9.34 -9.50 -5.68
C SER A 76 9.85 -9.21 -4.26
N ILE A 77 10.18 -10.29 -3.53
CA ILE A 77 10.73 -10.19 -2.17
C ILE A 77 12.07 -9.43 -2.20
N GLN A 78 12.99 -9.82 -3.09
CA GLN A 78 14.29 -9.17 -3.24
C GLN A 78 14.17 -7.66 -3.56
N GLU A 79 13.28 -7.30 -4.50
CA GLU A 79 13.10 -5.89 -4.87
C GLU A 79 12.52 -5.07 -3.70
N ASN A 80 11.79 -5.71 -2.79
CA ASN A 80 11.29 -5.07 -1.58
C ASN A 80 12.37 -4.96 -0.51
N GLN A 81 13.16 -6.01 -0.28
CA GLN A 81 14.28 -5.99 0.65
C GLN A 81 15.27 -4.88 0.30
N ASN A 82 15.78 -4.86 -0.94
CA ASN A 82 16.75 -3.84 -1.38
C ASN A 82 16.19 -2.42 -1.18
N PHE A 83 14.94 -2.19 -1.61
CA PHE A 83 14.31 -0.88 -1.45
C PHE A 83 14.12 -0.47 0.01
N LEU A 84 13.74 -1.41 0.88
CA LEU A 84 13.53 -1.11 2.29
C LEU A 84 14.86 -0.88 3.02
N MET A 85 15.92 -1.63 2.69
CA MET A 85 17.27 -1.40 3.20
C MET A 85 17.78 -0.01 2.81
N GLU A 86 17.71 0.34 1.51
CA GLU A 86 18.08 1.69 1.04
C GLU A 86 17.29 2.81 1.74
N LEU A 87 16.02 2.56 2.10
CA LEU A 87 15.23 3.51 2.88
C LEU A 87 15.69 3.56 4.34
N CYS A 88 16.03 2.42 4.95
CA CYS A 88 16.54 2.38 6.33
C CYS A 88 17.84 3.17 6.44
N GLU A 89 18.81 2.94 5.55
CA GLU A 89 20.06 3.72 5.46
C GLU A 89 19.79 5.23 5.40
N LYS A 90 18.88 5.64 4.49
CA LYS A 90 18.49 7.04 4.36
C LYS A 90 17.88 7.58 5.65
N ILE A 91 16.99 6.83 6.30
CA ILE A 91 16.27 7.26 7.51
C ILE A 91 17.21 7.33 8.72
N SER A 92 18.19 6.43 8.82
CA SER A 92 19.19 6.39 9.90
C SER A 92 20.18 7.55 9.87
N SER A 93 20.21 8.34 8.80
CA SER A 93 21.15 9.44 8.65
C SER A 93 21.03 10.49 9.79
N PRO A 94 22.14 10.86 10.48
CA PRO A 94 22.10 11.74 11.65
C PRO A 94 21.48 13.13 11.41
N ASP A 95 21.55 13.65 10.19
CA ASP A 95 20.96 14.94 9.81
C ASP A 95 19.42 14.94 9.84
N ARG A 96 18.79 13.76 9.91
CA ARG A 96 17.34 13.61 10.03
C ARG A 96 16.85 13.66 11.48
N ILE A 97 17.73 13.60 12.47
CA ILE A 97 17.35 13.62 13.88
C ILE A 97 16.98 15.05 14.28
N LEU A 98 15.71 15.25 14.60
CA LEU A 98 15.17 16.52 15.07
C LEU A 98 15.08 16.55 16.60
N SER A 99 14.90 17.76 17.15
CA SER A 99 14.66 17.97 18.59
C SER A 99 13.48 17.13 19.09
N GLY A 100 13.61 16.51 20.27
CA GLY A 100 12.55 15.65 20.81
C GLY A 100 12.53 14.23 20.24
N ARG A 101 13.61 13.80 19.56
CA ARG A 101 13.74 12.47 18.93
C ARG A 101 12.73 12.21 17.81
N PHE A 102 12.31 13.27 17.12
CA PHE A 102 11.54 13.13 15.88
C PHE A 102 12.48 12.91 14.69
N LEU A 103 12.03 12.21 13.66
CA LEU A 103 12.78 12.05 12.41
C LEU A 103 12.18 12.91 11.30
N TYR A 104 13.06 13.53 10.52
CA TYR A 104 12.69 14.21 9.29
C TYR A 104 12.52 13.21 8.14
N LEU A 105 11.26 12.99 7.75
CA LEU A 105 10.87 12.01 6.73
C LEU A 105 10.18 12.64 5.52
N ILE A 106 10.00 13.97 5.51
CA ILE A 106 9.10 14.66 4.59
C ILE A 106 9.57 14.57 3.14
N ASP A 107 10.87 14.66 2.91
CA ASP A 107 11.49 14.48 1.59
C ASP A 107 11.22 13.07 1.02
N LEU A 108 11.28 12.03 1.86
CA LEU A 108 11.00 10.65 1.45
C LEU A 108 9.50 10.44 1.18
N ILE A 109 8.63 10.96 2.05
CA ILE A 109 7.17 10.83 1.91
C ILE A 109 6.66 11.62 0.71
N TYR A 110 7.34 12.70 0.30
CA TYR A 110 6.94 13.52 -0.85
C TYR A 110 7.70 13.19 -2.14
N ASP A 111 8.64 12.24 -2.09
CA ASP A 111 9.25 11.70 -3.30
C ASP A 111 8.29 10.73 -4.01
N PRO A 112 7.84 11.04 -5.24
CA PRO A 112 6.86 10.22 -5.96
C PRO A 112 7.39 8.83 -6.32
N THR A 113 8.70 8.66 -6.49
CA THR A 113 9.35 7.37 -6.77
C THR A 113 9.28 6.48 -5.53
N VAL A 114 9.61 7.05 -4.36
CA VAL A 114 9.53 6.36 -3.07
C VAL A 114 8.09 5.95 -2.77
N VAL A 115 7.13 6.90 -2.80
CA VAL A 115 5.75 6.56 -2.47
C VAL A 115 5.06 5.66 -3.50
N ALA A 116 5.47 5.73 -4.78
CA ALA A 116 4.97 4.79 -5.78
C ALA A 116 5.43 3.35 -5.50
N LYS A 117 6.68 3.17 -5.05
CA LYS A 117 7.20 1.86 -4.67
C LYS A 117 6.53 1.36 -3.38
N ILE A 118 6.40 2.21 -2.35
CA ILE A 118 5.63 1.92 -1.12
C ILE A 118 4.19 1.46 -1.46
N GLY A 119 3.49 2.20 -2.33
CA GLY A 119 2.12 1.86 -2.72
C GLY A 119 2.01 0.49 -3.42
N LYS A 120 2.99 0.12 -4.24
CA LYS A 120 3.08 -1.21 -4.85
C LYS A 120 3.38 -2.31 -3.81
N ILE A 121 4.20 -2.02 -2.80
CA ILE A 121 4.49 -2.96 -1.71
C ILE A 121 3.21 -3.23 -0.91
N PHE A 122 2.46 -2.18 -0.54
CA PHE A 122 1.16 -2.36 0.14
C PHE A 122 0.17 -3.14 -0.72
N ALA A 123 0.03 -2.81 -2.01
CA ALA A 123 -0.82 -3.56 -2.93
C ALA A 123 -0.38 -5.03 -3.06
N SER A 124 0.91 -5.33 -2.92
CA SER A 124 1.39 -6.72 -3.01
C SER A 124 1.05 -7.54 -1.76
N ASN A 125 0.99 -6.89 -0.61
CA ASN A 125 0.94 -7.54 0.71
C ASN A 125 -0.42 -7.46 1.40
N ILE A 126 -1.26 -6.47 1.08
CA ILE A 126 -2.63 -6.37 1.59
C ILE A 126 -3.56 -7.07 0.60
N ASP A 127 -4.50 -7.91 1.06
CA ASP A 127 -5.56 -8.40 0.18
C ASP A 127 -6.63 -7.32 -0.01
N TYR A 128 -6.77 -6.87 -1.24
CA TYR A 128 -7.72 -5.83 -1.63
C TYR A 128 -8.76 -6.34 -2.63
N SER A 129 -8.92 -7.66 -2.76
CA SER A 129 -9.81 -8.27 -3.76
C SER A 129 -11.27 -7.81 -3.64
N ASN A 130 -11.71 -7.47 -2.43
CA ASN A 130 -13.05 -6.98 -2.12
C ASN A 130 -13.05 -5.55 -1.54
N ALA A 131 -11.93 -4.82 -1.63
CA ALA A 131 -11.86 -3.46 -1.11
C ALA A 131 -12.58 -2.48 -2.05
N ASP A 132 -13.25 -1.50 -1.47
CA ASP A 132 -13.95 -0.41 -2.18
C ASP A 132 -13.16 0.90 -2.12
N TYR A 133 -12.43 1.15 -1.02
CA TYR A 133 -11.72 2.41 -0.79
C TYR A 133 -10.37 2.18 -0.11
N VAL A 134 -9.40 3.04 -0.44
CA VAL A 134 -8.26 3.31 0.45
C VAL A 134 -8.58 4.56 1.26
N VAL A 135 -8.31 4.52 2.56
CA VAL A 135 -8.64 5.59 3.51
C VAL A 135 -7.37 6.00 4.26
N THR A 136 -7.15 7.30 4.40
CA THR A 136 -6.02 7.85 5.17
C THR A 136 -6.45 9.06 5.98
N MET A 137 -5.61 9.48 6.92
CA MET A 137 -5.77 10.73 7.65
C MET A 137 -4.87 11.81 7.02
N GLU A 138 -5.35 13.05 6.97
CA GLU A 138 -4.47 14.15 6.58
C GLU A 138 -3.31 14.35 7.59
N THR A 139 -2.12 14.77 7.17
CA THR A 139 -1.74 15.16 5.80
C THR A 139 -0.64 14.25 5.23
N LYS A 140 0.25 13.75 6.09
CA LYS A 140 1.49 13.09 5.67
C LYS A 140 1.26 11.73 5.02
N GLY A 141 0.24 10.98 5.45
CA GLY A 141 -0.15 9.71 4.83
C GLY A 141 -0.74 9.82 3.41
N ILE A 142 -1.15 11.02 2.96
CA ILE A 142 -1.87 11.20 1.68
C ILE A 142 -1.08 10.70 0.45
N PRO A 143 0.21 11.05 0.26
CA PRO A 143 0.93 10.64 -0.95
C PRO A 143 1.08 9.11 -1.10
N MET A 144 1.40 8.41 0.00
CA MET A 144 1.46 6.95 -0.01
C MET A 144 0.08 6.29 -0.14
N ALA A 145 -0.95 6.84 0.50
CA ALA A 145 -2.31 6.35 0.35
C ALA A 145 -2.80 6.52 -1.08
N LEU A 146 -2.48 7.65 -1.73
CA LEU A 146 -2.78 7.90 -3.14
C LEU A 146 -2.08 6.90 -4.06
N MET A 147 -0.79 6.64 -3.85
CA MET A 147 -0.06 5.67 -4.66
C MET A 147 -0.51 4.24 -4.42
N THR A 148 -0.89 3.89 -3.18
CA THR A 148 -1.53 2.61 -2.85
C THR A 148 -2.88 2.47 -3.55
N ALA A 149 -3.74 3.48 -3.46
CA ALA A 149 -5.04 3.53 -4.11
C ALA A 149 -4.91 3.39 -5.63
N LYS A 150 -3.92 4.06 -6.24
CA LYS A 150 -3.60 3.91 -7.66
C LYS A 150 -3.14 2.50 -8.01
N ALA A 151 -2.28 1.88 -7.21
CA ALA A 151 -1.81 0.51 -7.44
C ALA A 151 -2.95 -0.52 -7.29
N MET A 152 -3.88 -0.30 -6.36
CA MET A 152 -5.06 -1.16 -6.18
C MET A 152 -6.21 -0.81 -7.14
N ASN A 153 -6.11 0.32 -7.84
CA ASN A 153 -7.16 0.95 -8.65
C ASN A 153 -8.47 1.15 -7.88
N LEU A 154 -8.34 1.76 -6.71
CA LEU A 154 -9.45 2.11 -5.82
C LEU A 154 -9.53 3.62 -5.62
N PRO A 155 -10.72 4.18 -5.35
CA PRO A 155 -10.85 5.56 -4.90
C PRO A 155 -10.15 5.78 -3.55
N LEU A 156 -9.59 6.98 -3.37
CA LEU A 156 -9.00 7.45 -2.11
C LEU A 156 -10.02 8.29 -1.33
N VAL A 157 -10.12 8.04 -0.03
CA VAL A 157 -10.87 8.83 0.93
C VAL A 157 -9.89 9.41 1.96
N ILE A 158 -10.04 10.70 2.25
CA ILE A 158 -9.15 11.41 3.18
C ILE A 158 -9.99 11.91 4.35
N ILE A 159 -9.66 11.44 5.55
CA ILE A 159 -10.23 11.91 6.81
C ILE A 159 -9.50 13.20 7.21
N ARG A 160 -10.24 14.16 7.75
CA ARG A 160 -9.74 15.49 8.11
C ARG A 160 -9.75 15.73 9.61
N LYS A 161 -8.85 16.57 10.11
CA LYS A 161 -8.85 17.01 11.51
C LYS A 161 -10.02 17.94 11.80
N ASP A 162 -10.33 18.82 10.85
CA ASP A 162 -11.35 19.85 10.98
C ASP A 162 -12.50 19.66 9.98
N ILE A 163 -13.71 20.02 10.42
CA ILE A 163 -14.91 20.01 9.59
C ILE A 163 -14.79 21.07 8.50
N LYS A 164 -15.04 20.70 7.24
CA LYS A 164 -15.20 21.65 6.14
C LYS A 164 -16.64 21.72 5.69
N VAL A 165 -17.30 22.84 5.99
CA VAL A 165 -18.71 23.10 5.65
C VAL A 165 -18.99 22.91 4.15
N SER A 166 -18.02 23.21 3.29
CA SER A 166 -18.11 23.03 1.83
C SER A 166 -18.32 21.58 1.38
N GLU A 167 -18.10 20.59 2.26
CA GLU A 167 -18.19 19.16 1.91
C GLU A 167 -19.52 18.51 2.32
N GLY A 168 -20.38 19.28 3.00
CA GLY A 168 -21.73 18.90 3.41
C GLY A 168 -21.80 18.26 4.80
N PRO A 169 -22.90 17.54 5.12
CA PRO A 169 -23.09 16.91 6.42
C PRO A 169 -21.94 15.96 6.75
N THR A 170 -21.32 16.18 7.90
CA THR A 170 -20.06 15.56 8.29
C THR A 170 -20.23 14.84 9.62
N LEU A 171 -19.69 13.63 9.72
CA LEU A 171 -19.52 12.94 11.00
C LEU A 171 -18.17 13.37 11.58
N SER A 172 -18.13 13.67 12.88
CA SER A 172 -16.88 13.98 13.57
C SER A 172 -16.82 13.21 14.88
N MET A 173 -15.62 12.76 15.22
CA MET A 173 -15.32 12.08 16.48
C MET A 173 -13.95 12.51 16.99
N THR A 174 -13.71 12.29 18.28
CA THR A 174 -12.42 12.52 18.92
C THR A 174 -11.71 11.21 19.20
N TYR A 175 -10.39 11.21 19.14
CA TYR A 175 -9.55 10.06 19.44
C TYR A 175 -8.30 10.50 20.22
N VAL A 176 -7.65 9.54 20.88
CA VAL A 176 -6.41 9.79 21.62
C VAL A 176 -5.24 9.37 20.75
N THR A 177 -4.25 10.26 20.58
CA THR A 177 -3.04 9.96 19.80
C THR A 177 -2.05 9.12 20.62
N GLY A 178 -1.08 8.50 19.93
CA GLY A 178 -0.11 7.58 20.53
C GLY A 178 0.82 8.19 21.59
N ASP A 179 0.91 9.52 21.72
CA ASP A 179 1.78 10.22 22.65
C ASP A 179 1.15 10.49 24.04
N SER A 180 0.09 9.75 24.37
CA SER A 180 -0.52 9.69 25.71
C SER A 180 -0.86 11.06 26.32
N SER A 181 -1.98 11.64 25.88
CA SER A 181 -2.85 12.65 26.55
C SER A 181 -3.49 13.64 25.57
N LYS A 182 -3.01 13.69 24.33
CA LYS A 182 -3.57 14.59 23.31
C LYS A 182 -4.82 13.99 22.66
N VAL A 183 -5.93 14.70 22.80
CA VAL A 183 -7.19 14.40 22.10
C VAL A 183 -7.18 15.19 20.80
N GLU A 184 -7.30 14.49 19.67
CA GLU A 184 -7.49 15.11 18.35
C GLU A 184 -8.88 14.74 17.80
N SER A 185 -9.36 15.56 16.87
CA SER A 185 -10.60 15.30 16.14
C SER A 185 -10.31 14.67 14.79
N MET A 186 -11.27 13.90 14.32
CA MET A 186 -11.36 13.46 12.94
C MET A 186 -12.77 13.66 12.42
N SER A 187 -12.87 13.93 11.12
CA SER A 187 -14.12 14.26 10.48
C SER A 187 -14.13 13.79 9.03
N LEU A 188 -15.29 13.32 8.59
CA LEU A 188 -15.49 12.84 7.23
C LEU A 188 -16.93 13.12 6.76
N PRO A 189 -17.13 13.62 5.53
CA PRO A 189 -18.46 13.81 4.97
C PRO A 189 -19.24 12.49 4.90
N ARG A 190 -20.52 12.50 5.28
CA ARG A 190 -21.37 11.27 5.32
C ARG A 190 -21.49 10.55 3.98
N LYS A 191 -21.28 11.25 2.88
CA LYS A 191 -21.33 10.71 1.51
C LYS A 191 -20.00 10.10 1.02
N ALA A 192 -18.92 10.23 1.80
CA ALA A 192 -17.58 9.82 1.38
C ALA A 192 -17.42 8.30 1.30
N VAL A 193 -18.06 7.57 2.22
CA VAL A 193 -18.04 6.11 2.29
C VAL A 193 -19.46 5.60 2.32
N LYS A 194 -19.76 4.55 1.55
CA LYS A 194 -21.07 3.91 1.55
C LYS A 194 -21.15 2.88 2.68
N PRO A 195 -22.31 2.72 3.35
CA PRO A 195 -22.52 1.63 4.28
C PRO A 195 -22.31 0.27 3.59
N GLY A 196 -21.70 -0.67 4.33
CA GLY A 196 -21.34 -2.00 3.85
C GLY A 196 -20.05 -2.06 3.03
N SER A 197 -19.37 -0.93 2.81
CA SER A 197 -18.11 -0.90 2.07
C SER A 197 -16.95 -1.49 2.87
N LYS A 198 -16.00 -2.06 2.14
CA LYS A 198 -14.75 -2.57 2.70
C LYS A 198 -13.61 -1.62 2.41
N VAL A 199 -12.81 -1.30 3.41
CA VAL A 199 -11.79 -0.26 3.30
C VAL A 199 -10.42 -0.75 3.76
N ILE A 200 -9.39 -0.16 3.17
CA ILE A 200 -7.99 -0.35 3.58
C ILE A 200 -7.49 0.96 4.15
N LEU A 201 -6.94 0.92 5.36
CA LEU A 201 -6.35 2.10 6.01
C LEU A 201 -4.87 2.21 5.65
N ILE A 202 -4.39 3.41 5.31
CA ILE A 202 -2.98 3.70 5.07
C ILE A 202 -2.56 4.91 5.92
N ASP A 203 -1.45 4.80 6.64
CA ASP A 203 -0.90 5.87 7.49
C ASP A 203 0.63 5.93 7.42
N ASP A 204 1.23 7.09 7.69
CA ASP A 204 2.68 7.26 7.57
C ASP A 204 3.45 6.73 8.79
N PHE A 205 2.92 6.92 9.99
CA PHE A 205 3.64 6.61 11.22
C PHE A 205 2.73 6.09 12.34
N MET A 206 3.07 4.94 12.91
CA MET A 206 2.33 4.37 14.04
C MET A 206 3.23 4.11 15.26
N ARG A 207 2.96 4.89 16.32
CA ARG A 207 3.53 4.62 17.65
C ARG A 207 2.73 3.58 18.42
N GLY A 208 1.61 4.01 19.02
CA GLY A 208 0.70 3.12 19.78
C GLY A 208 -0.55 2.66 19.01
N GLY A 209 -0.79 3.17 17.81
CA GLY A 209 -1.98 2.81 17.00
C GLY A 209 -3.26 3.59 17.29
N GLY A 210 -3.19 4.68 18.08
CA GLY A 210 -4.36 5.49 18.43
C GLY A 210 -5.08 6.09 17.22
N THR A 211 -4.32 6.60 16.24
CA THR A 211 -4.89 7.15 14.99
C THR A 211 -5.62 6.09 14.18
N ILE A 212 -4.97 4.95 13.88
CA ILE A 212 -5.59 3.83 13.16
C ILE A 212 -6.84 3.31 13.90
N LYS A 213 -6.79 3.21 15.23
CA LYS A 213 -7.95 2.82 16.04
C LYS A 213 -9.10 3.81 15.89
N GLY A 214 -8.81 5.12 15.94
CA GLY A 214 -9.80 6.16 15.69
C GLY A 214 -10.39 6.07 14.28
N MET A 215 -9.56 5.88 13.26
CA MET A 215 -10.00 5.71 11.88
C MET A 215 -10.89 4.47 11.73
N THR A 216 -10.53 3.36 12.36
CA THR A 216 -11.33 2.12 12.38
C THR A 216 -12.70 2.35 13.01
N GLN A 217 -12.74 3.04 14.15
CA GLN A 217 -14.00 3.42 14.80
C GLN A 217 -14.86 4.33 13.90
N LEU A 218 -14.24 5.32 13.24
CA LEU A 218 -14.95 6.16 12.28
C LEU A 218 -15.54 5.34 11.13
N MET A 219 -14.79 4.38 10.57
CA MET A 219 -15.30 3.51 9.51
C MET A 219 -16.48 2.65 9.98
N ASN A 220 -16.43 2.12 11.21
CA ASN A 220 -17.53 1.39 11.82
C ASN A 220 -18.80 2.25 11.95
N GLU A 221 -18.67 3.53 12.32
CA GLU A 221 -19.81 4.48 12.37
C GLU A 221 -20.43 4.76 10.99
N PHE A 222 -19.65 4.61 9.91
CA PHE A 222 -20.14 4.64 8.53
C PHE A 222 -20.76 3.30 8.09
N GLY A 223 -20.69 2.26 8.94
CA GLY A 223 -21.08 0.90 8.60
C GLY A 223 -20.12 0.22 7.62
N ALA A 224 -18.86 0.68 7.55
CA ALA A 224 -17.82 0.11 6.72
C ALA A 224 -16.90 -0.83 7.53
N GLU A 225 -16.37 -1.85 6.85
CA GLU A 225 -15.47 -2.86 7.42
C GLU A 225 -14.02 -2.53 7.05
N VAL A 226 -13.13 -2.43 8.04
CA VAL A 226 -11.68 -2.33 7.77
C VAL A 226 -11.15 -3.74 7.50
N ILE A 227 -10.67 -3.99 6.29
CA ILE A 227 -10.17 -5.32 5.86
C ILE A 227 -8.64 -5.38 5.70
N GLY A 228 -7.96 -4.26 5.95
CA GLY A 228 -6.50 -4.20 5.92
C GLY A 228 -5.97 -2.85 6.39
N THR A 229 -4.78 -2.87 6.97
CA THR A 229 -4.07 -1.67 7.42
C THR A 229 -2.63 -1.73 6.95
N GLY A 230 -2.15 -0.66 6.32
CA GLY A 230 -0.75 -0.46 5.97
C GLY A 230 -0.18 0.77 6.66
N VAL A 231 0.99 0.65 7.26
CA VAL A 231 1.71 1.76 7.88
C VAL A 231 3.12 1.80 7.32
N PHE A 232 3.62 2.98 6.99
CA PHE A 232 5.00 3.07 6.50
C PHE A 232 6.01 2.77 7.60
N ILE A 233 5.90 3.46 8.74
CA ILE A 233 6.83 3.27 9.86
C ILE A 233 6.09 2.95 11.15
N THR A 234 6.58 1.94 11.88
CA THR A 234 6.18 1.65 13.26
C THR A 234 7.34 1.85 14.22
N THR A 235 7.02 2.02 15.50
CA THR A 235 8.02 1.95 16.58
C THR A 235 7.99 0.57 17.23
N SER A 236 9.10 0.11 17.80
CA SER A 236 9.15 -1.08 18.66
C SER A 236 8.28 -0.90 19.92
N THR A 237 8.28 0.32 20.48
CA THR A 237 7.65 0.65 21.76
C THR A 237 6.45 1.60 21.59
N PRO A 238 5.26 1.29 22.14
CA PRO A 238 4.95 0.13 22.99
C PRO A 238 4.89 -1.17 22.18
N GLU A 239 5.32 -2.28 22.76
CA GLU A 239 5.28 -3.61 22.11
C GLU A 239 3.85 -3.99 21.71
N LYS A 240 2.90 -3.82 22.64
CA LYS A 240 1.47 -4.02 22.37
C LYS A 240 0.87 -2.77 21.73
N LYS A 241 0.55 -2.87 20.43
CA LYS A 241 -0.22 -1.86 19.71
C LYS A 241 -1.71 -1.96 20.02
N LEU A 242 -2.45 -0.88 19.76
CA LEU A 242 -3.92 -0.84 19.87
C LEU A 242 -4.65 -1.53 18.71
N VAL A 243 -3.91 -2.03 17.73
CA VAL A 243 -4.38 -2.66 16.49
C VAL A 243 -3.50 -3.89 16.23
N GLU A 244 -4.11 -5.01 15.88
CA GLU A 244 -3.41 -6.30 15.74
C GLU A 244 -3.07 -6.61 14.27
N ASP A 245 -4.01 -6.40 13.34
CA ASP A 245 -3.83 -6.74 11.93
C ASP A 245 -3.36 -5.54 11.09
N TYR A 246 -2.05 -5.37 10.99
CA TYR A 246 -1.43 -4.35 10.14
C TYR A 246 -0.14 -4.84 9.47
N ILE A 247 0.19 -4.21 8.35
CA ILE A 247 1.48 -4.35 7.66
C ILE A 247 2.26 -3.06 7.89
N SER A 248 3.48 -3.18 8.44
CA SER A 248 4.43 -2.08 8.58
C SER A 248 5.63 -2.31 7.68
N LEU A 249 6.12 -1.29 6.98
CA LEU A 249 7.27 -1.47 6.10
C LEU A 249 8.61 -1.37 6.84
N ILE A 250 8.72 -0.43 7.78
CA ILE A 250 9.92 -0.16 8.57
C ILE A 250 9.55 -0.14 10.05
N GLU A 251 10.45 -0.62 10.90
CA GLU A 251 10.37 -0.53 12.35
C GLU A 251 11.52 0.31 12.88
N ILE A 252 11.21 1.18 13.83
CA ILE A 252 12.17 2.03 14.52
C ILE A 252 12.24 1.62 15.98
N ASP A 253 13.44 1.34 16.46
CA ASP A 253 13.74 1.13 17.87
C ASP A 253 14.55 2.30 18.43
N THR A 254 14.49 2.50 19.75
CA THR A 254 15.29 3.51 20.43
C THR A 254 15.97 2.85 21.62
N ILE A 255 17.26 2.53 21.46
CA ILE A 255 18.10 1.87 22.47
C ILE A 255 19.19 2.86 22.88
N GLU A 256 19.31 3.17 24.18
CA GLU A 256 20.44 3.92 24.75
C GLU A 256 20.84 5.26 24.07
N ASN A 257 19.91 5.95 23.41
CA ASN A 257 20.04 7.19 22.60
C ASN A 257 20.34 7.00 21.10
N GLU A 258 20.42 5.77 20.61
CA GLU A 258 20.53 5.47 19.19
C GLU A 258 19.16 5.10 18.61
N ILE A 259 18.95 5.50 17.36
CA ILE A 259 17.73 5.19 16.60
C ILE A 259 18.10 4.05 15.66
N LEU A 260 17.62 2.85 15.96
CA LEU A 260 17.79 1.70 15.09
C LEU A 260 16.62 1.65 14.11
N VAL A 261 16.92 1.58 12.81
CA VAL A 261 15.91 1.54 11.75
C VAL A 261 16.10 0.26 10.96
N LYS A 262 15.06 -0.56 10.86
CA LYS A 262 15.14 -1.84 10.15
C LYS A 262 13.88 -2.13 9.35
N PRO A 263 13.96 -2.90 8.25
CA PRO A 263 12.78 -3.40 7.55
C PRO A 263 11.89 -4.24 8.49
N ASN A 264 10.57 -4.08 8.41
CA ASN A 264 9.61 -4.84 9.21
C ASN A 264 8.90 -5.94 8.40
N LEU A 265 9.69 -6.86 7.85
CA LEU A 265 9.16 -7.98 7.05
C LEU A 265 8.30 -8.96 7.88
N LYS A 266 8.40 -8.93 9.21
CA LYS A 266 7.61 -9.75 10.12
C LYS A 266 6.10 -9.51 10.00
N THR A 267 5.69 -8.36 9.48
CA THR A 267 4.26 -8.04 9.30
C THR A 267 3.76 -8.35 7.89
N PHE A 268 4.63 -8.77 6.98
CA PHE A 268 4.25 -9.14 5.62
C PHE A 268 3.62 -10.53 5.59
N LYS A 269 3.09 -10.93 4.43
CA LYS A 269 2.56 -12.28 4.21
C LYS A 269 3.64 -13.34 4.48
N ASP A 270 3.22 -14.56 4.80
CA ASP A 270 4.11 -15.67 5.21
C ASP A 270 5.26 -15.95 4.23
N GLU A 271 5.08 -15.65 2.94
CA GLU A 271 6.12 -15.76 1.91
C GLU A 271 7.36 -14.88 2.14
N TYR A 272 7.28 -13.87 3.02
CA TYR A 272 8.39 -13.00 3.43
C TYR A 272 9.09 -13.46 4.73
N ARG A 273 8.65 -14.56 5.35
CA ARG A 273 9.10 -15.01 6.68
C ARG A 273 9.89 -16.33 6.65
N THR A 274 10.47 -16.70 5.50
CA THR A 274 11.31 -17.88 5.37
C THR A 274 12.68 -17.66 6.02
N GLU A 275 13.29 -18.70 6.60
CA GLU A 275 14.59 -18.63 7.28
C GLU A 275 15.66 -17.97 6.41
N ASP A 276 15.77 -18.34 5.13
CA ASP A 276 16.72 -17.74 4.16
C ASP A 276 16.59 -16.21 4.01
N VAL A 277 15.36 -15.68 4.07
CA VAL A 277 15.06 -14.23 3.89
C VAL A 277 15.37 -13.46 5.18
N MET A 278 15.32 -14.14 6.32
CA MET A 278 15.55 -13.59 7.64
C MET A 278 17.04 -13.64 8.02
N ASP A 279 17.77 -14.66 7.57
CA ASP A 279 19.23 -14.79 7.73
C ASP A 279 19.98 -13.76 6.87
N ASP A 280 19.59 -13.54 5.60
CA ASP A 280 20.14 -12.46 4.76
C ASP A 280 19.98 -11.05 5.39
N LEU A 281 18.92 -10.87 6.19
CA LEU A 281 18.66 -9.63 6.92
C LEU A 281 19.51 -9.50 8.19
N LEU A 282 19.85 -10.60 8.85
CA LEU A 282 20.67 -10.63 10.06
C LEU A 282 22.14 -10.43 9.71
N ASP A 283 22.63 -11.07 8.65
CA ASP A 283 24.02 -10.93 8.18
C ASP A 283 24.35 -9.47 7.80
N HIS A 284 23.40 -8.71 7.24
CA HIS A 284 23.60 -7.29 6.92
C HIS A 284 23.52 -6.35 8.14
N ILE A 285 22.88 -6.78 9.24
CA ILE A 285 22.81 -5.98 10.47
C ILE A 285 24.08 -6.16 11.30
N ASP A 286 24.64 -7.37 11.36
CA ASP A 286 25.86 -7.64 12.10
C ASP A 286 27.09 -6.96 11.47
N ASP A 287 27.15 -6.81 10.14
CA ASP A 287 28.24 -6.09 9.45
C ASP A 287 28.25 -4.57 9.75
N GLU A 288 27.13 -3.94 10.14
CA GLU A 288 27.07 -2.52 10.52
C GLU A 288 27.36 -2.25 12.02
N ILE A 289 27.34 -3.30 12.87
CA ILE A 289 27.59 -3.17 14.32
C ILE A 289 29.10 -3.31 14.63
N ASP A 290 29.88 -3.88 13.72
CA ASP A 290 31.32 -4.14 13.88
C ASP A 290 32.26 -3.12 13.18
N GLU A 291 31.75 -2.03 12.58
CA GLU A 291 32.55 -0.87 12.08
C GLU A 291 32.38 0.42 12.93
#